data_AF-A0A218XZN0-F1
#
_entry.id   AF-A0A218XZN0-F1
#
_cell.length_a   1.000
_cell.length_b   1.000
_cell.length_c   1.000
_cell.angle_alpha   90.00
_cell.angle_beta   90.00
_cell.angle_gamma   90.00
#
_symmetry.space_group_name_H-M   'P 1'
#
loop_
_entity.id
_entity.type
_entity.pdbx_description
1 polymer ?
#
loop_
_entity_poly.entity_id
_entity_poly.type
_entity_poly.pdbx_seq_one_letter_code
_entity_poly.pdbx_strand_id
1 'polypeptide(L)'
;MVDKERLNIPPALFSRVPKGICGTIIDTSTTFSIFVPGAFDALAEYINTVQALQEQFPIKDSVFDLCYADISFAPKVTIMFENLNFELSKENTWEQIEPRKYCLAILRGNRINIIGMSQQKNFNVGYDLKNKVVSFKDMACPLMK
;
A
#
# COMPACT_ATOMS: atom_id res chain seq x y z
N MET A 1 7.15 4.30 3.77
CA MET A 1 7.86 5.52 3.33
C MET A 1 7.02 6.16 2.24
N VAL A 2 6.95 7.49 2.20
CA VAL A 2 6.14 8.24 1.22
C VAL A 2 7.01 9.38 0.71
N ASP A 3 7.20 9.51 -0.61
CA ASP A 3 8.14 10.46 -1.24
C ASP A 3 9.55 10.46 -0.64
N LYS A 4 10.06 9.25 -0.34
CA LYS A 4 11.35 9.02 0.33
C LYS A 4 11.41 9.50 1.79
N GLU A 5 10.31 9.99 2.34
CA GLU A 5 10.18 10.30 3.77
C GLU A 5 9.69 9.07 4.56
N ARG A 6 10.45 8.73 5.60
CA ARG A 6 10.06 7.66 6.51
C ARG A 6 9.00 8.17 7.49
N LEU A 7 7.77 7.73 7.29
CA LEU A 7 6.68 7.95 8.24
C LEU A 7 7.05 7.42 9.63
N ASN A 8 6.67 8.17 10.66
CA ASN A 8 6.87 7.81 12.06
C ASN A 8 5.86 6.75 12.53
N ILE A 9 6.01 5.52 12.00
CA ILE A 9 5.16 4.38 12.34
C ILE A 9 5.92 3.47 13.32
N PRO A 10 5.35 3.15 14.50
CA PRO A 10 6.00 2.23 15.44
C PRO A 10 6.33 0.87 14.79
N PRO A 11 7.59 0.40 14.80
CA PRO A 11 7.97 -0.88 14.19
C PRO A 11 7.21 -2.09 14.74
N ALA A 12 6.74 -1.99 16.00
CA ALA A 12 5.91 -3.00 16.65
C ALA A 12 4.61 -3.30 15.88
N LEU A 13 4.08 -2.35 15.09
CA LEU A 13 2.87 -2.55 14.29
C LEU A 13 3.07 -3.53 13.12
N PHE A 14 4.32 -3.73 12.68
CA PHE A 14 4.68 -4.68 11.61
C PHE A 14 5.36 -5.94 12.15
N SER A 15 5.69 -5.97 13.44
CA SER A 15 6.44 -7.06 14.05
C SER A 15 5.53 -8.26 14.33
N ARG A 16 6.04 -9.46 14.04
CA ARG A 16 5.38 -10.70 14.48
C ARG A 16 5.51 -10.83 16.00
N VAL A 17 4.39 -11.08 16.68
CA VAL A 17 4.40 -11.39 18.12
C VAL A 17 4.33 -12.90 18.36
N PRO A 18 4.92 -13.44 19.45
CA PRO A 18 4.90 -14.88 19.74
C PRO A 18 3.50 -15.47 19.97
N LYS A 19 2.53 -14.64 20.41
CA LYS A 19 1.14 -15.04 20.67
C LYS A 19 0.21 -13.98 20.09
N GLY A 20 -0.70 -14.39 19.20
CA GLY A 20 -1.69 -13.50 18.57
C GLY A 20 -1.52 -13.38 17.06
N ILE A 21 -2.41 -12.62 16.43
CA ILE A 21 -2.41 -12.31 14.99
C ILE A 21 -1.79 -10.92 14.83
N CYS A 22 -0.47 -10.83 14.67
CA CYS A 22 0.24 -9.61 14.27
C CYS A 22 1.36 -9.93 13.27
N GLY A 23 1.76 -8.91 12.52
CA GLY A 23 2.79 -9.00 11.48
C GLY A 23 2.23 -8.54 10.14
N THR A 24 2.87 -9.03 9.07
CA THR A 24 2.51 -8.73 7.69
C THR A 24 2.41 -10.03 6.89
N ILE A 25 1.30 -10.21 6.19
CA ILE A 25 1.08 -11.32 5.25
C ILE A 25 1.12 -10.76 3.82
N ILE A 26 1.60 -11.56 2.88
CA ILE A 26 1.39 -11.31 1.45
C ILE A 26 0.30 -12.27 0.99
N ASP A 27 -0.80 -11.73 0.47
CA ASP A 27 -2.02 -12.49 0.20
C ASP A 27 -2.58 -12.14 -1.17
N THR A 28 -2.71 -13.14 -2.03
CA THR A 28 -3.29 -13.00 -3.37
C THR A 28 -4.82 -13.11 -3.38
N SER A 29 -5.43 -13.58 -2.28
CA SER A 29 -6.89 -13.66 -2.13
C SER A 29 -7.52 -12.36 -1.61
N THR A 30 -6.70 -11.41 -1.16
CA THR A 30 -7.11 -10.08 -0.75
C THR A 30 -6.81 -9.08 -1.86
N THR A 31 -7.83 -8.38 -2.38
CA THR A 31 -7.68 -7.44 -3.51
C THR A 31 -6.76 -6.27 -3.19
N PHE A 32 -7.06 -5.50 -2.13
CA PHE A 32 -6.32 -4.31 -1.73
C PHE A 32 -5.53 -4.57 -0.44
N SER A 33 -4.35 -3.97 -0.30
CA SER A 33 -3.62 -4.07 0.97
C SER A 33 -4.46 -3.56 2.14
N ILE A 34 -4.25 -4.13 3.32
CA ILE A 34 -4.96 -3.77 4.54
C ILE A 34 -3.90 -3.45 5.58
N PHE A 35 -3.92 -2.27 6.19
CA PHE A 35 -2.97 -1.91 7.25
C PHE A 35 -3.66 -1.65 8.58
N VAL A 36 -2.99 -2.03 9.67
CA VAL A 36 -3.50 -1.77 11.02
C VAL A 36 -3.66 -0.26 11.26
N PRO A 37 -4.58 0.16 12.15
CA PRO A 37 -4.91 1.57 12.40
C PRO A 37 -3.73 2.54 12.36
N GLY A 38 -2.73 2.36 13.24
CA GLY A 38 -1.62 3.31 13.31
C GLY A 38 -0.74 3.39 12.06
N ALA A 39 -0.65 2.32 11.26
CA ALA A 39 0.09 2.33 10.01
C ALA A 39 -0.72 2.99 8.88
N PHE A 40 -2.01 2.68 8.80
CA PHE A 40 -2.93 3.29 7.85
C PHE A 40 -3.10 4.80 8.12
N ASP A 41 -3.35 5.17 9.37
CA ASP A 41 -3.64 6.55 9.78
C ASP A 41 -2.44 7.47 9.45
N ALA A 42 -1.22 7.03 9.71
CA ALA A 42 0.00 7.78 9.34
C ALA A 42 0.19 7.95 7.83
N LEU A 43 -0.14 6.92 7.03
CA LEU A 43 -0.12 7.02 5.57
C LEU A 43 -1.18 7.99 5.07
N ALA A 44 -2.40 7.86 5.59
CA ALA A 44 -3.54 8.67 5.21
C ALA A 44 -3.32 10.15 5.54
N GLU A 45 -2.80 10.46 6.72
CA GLU A 45 -2.45 11.83 7.14
C GLU A 45 -1.44 12.49 6.19
N TYR A 46 -0.38 11.76 5.82
CA TYR A 46 0.61 12.28 4.89
C TYR A 46 0.00 12.56 3.51
N ILE A 47 -0.76 11.61 2.96
CA ILE A 47 -1.42 11.77 1.65
C ILE A 47 -2.40 12.94 1.68
N ASN A 48 -3.23 13.06 2.72
CA ASN A 48 -4.15 14.19 2.91
C ASN A 48 -3.39 15.53 2.91
N THR A 49 -2.26 15.59 3.61
CA THR A 49 -1.44 16.82 3.69
C THR A 49 -0.92 17.21 2.31
N VAL A 50 -0.35 16.27 1.56
CA VAL A 50 0.17 16.53 0.20
C VAL A 50 -0.95 16.95 -0.75
N GLN A 51 -2.09 16.27 -0.72
CA GLN A 51 -3.23 16.57 -1.60
C GLN A 51 -3.86 17.92 -1.27
N ALA A 52 -3.96 18.28 0.01
CA ALA A 52 -4.47 19.59 0.44
C ALA A 52 -3.59 20.75 -0.06
N LEU A 53 -2.26 20.56 -0.14
CA LEU A 53 -1.35 21.56 -0.74
C LEU A 53 -1.61 21.79 -2.23
N GLN A 54 -2.31 20.88 -2.90
CA GLN A 54 -2.69 20.95 -4.31
C GLN A 54 -4.19 21.25 -4.49
N GLU A 55 -4.84 21.74 -3.43
CA GLU A 55 -6.28 22.05 -3.39
C GLU A 55 -7.17 20.84 -3.76
N GLN A 56 -6.66 19.62 -3.53
CA GLN A 56 -7.42 18.39 -3.71
C GLN A 56 -8.00 17.94 -2.37
N PHE A 57 -9.33 17.80 -2.33
CA PHE A 57 -10.05 17.42 -1.12
C PHE A 57 -10.58 15.99 -1.20
N PRO A 58 -10.63 15.27 -0.07
CA PRO A 58 -11.17 13.91 -0.04
C PRO A 58 -12.63 13.84 -0.50
N ILE A 59 -12.90 12.90 -1.41
CA ILE A 59 -14.23 12.51 -1.85
C ILE A 59 -14.70 11.35 -0.97
N LYS A 60 -15.94 11.42 -0.49
CA LYS A 60 -16.53 10.34 0.31
C LYS A 60 -16.75 9.08 -0.53
N ASP A 61 -16.48 7.94 0.09
CA ASP A 61 -16.80 6.62 -0.43
C ASP A 61 -17.25 5.70 0.71
N SER A 62 -17.92 4.60 0.35
CA SER A 62 -18.44 3.62 1.32
C SER A 62 -17.44 2.52 1.66
N VAL A 63 -16.48 2.27 0.77
CA VAL A 63 -15.48 1.21 0.88
C VAL A 63 -14.09 1.79 1.12
N PHE A 64 -13.76 2.88 0.44
CA PHE A 64 -12.42 3.46 0.49
C PHE A 64 -12.36 4.64 1.48
N ASP A 65 -11.32 4.63 2.31
CA ASP A 65 -11.07 5.68 3.31
C ASP A 65 -10.59 7.00 2.68
N LEU A 66 -9.89 6.94 1.52
CA LEU A 66 -9.34 8.10 0.83
C LEU A 66 -9.61 8.02 -0.67
N CYS A 67 -10.30 9.02 -1.21
CA CYS A 67 -10.49 9.21 -2.64
C CYS A 67 -10.28 10.67 -3.04
N TYR A 68 -9.82 10.91 -4.27
CA TYR A 68 -9.58 12.25 -4.80
C TYR A 68 -10.01 12.35 -6.27
N ALA A 69 -10.32 13.58 -6.70
CA ALA A 69 -10.63 13.85 -8.11
C ALA A 69 -9.39 13.79 -9.01
N ASP A 70 -8.26 14.25 -8.47
CA ASP A 70 -6.96 14.27 -9.12
C ASP A 70 -5.88 13.70 -8.18
N ILE A 71 -5.03 12.83 -8.74
CA ILE A 71 -3.89 12.19 -8.08
C ILE A 71 -2.58 12.44 -8.85
N SER A 72 -2.55 13.49 -9.68
CA SER A 72 -1.36 13.90 -10.45
C SER A 72 -0.16 14.15 -9.54
N PHE A 73 -0.42 14.71 -8.36
CA PHE A 73 0.58 15.02 -7.32
C PHE A 73 0.53 14.09 -6.12
N ALA A 74 -0.24 12.99 -6.19
CA ALA A 74 -0.27 12.01 -5.12
C ALA A 74 1.14 11.43 -4.91
N PRO A 75 1.58 11.30 -3.65
CA PRO A 75 2.95 10.95 -3.35
C PRO A 75 3.23 9.47 -3.65
N LYS A 76 4.51 9.14 -3.86
CA LYS A 76 4.94 7.77 -4.13
C LYS A 76 5.03 6.97 -2.83
N VAL A 77 4.31 5.85 -2.76
CA VAL A 77 4.30 4.99 -1.58
C VAL A 77 5.32 3.87 -1.73
N THR A 78 6.11 3.63 -0.68
CA THR A 78 7.10 2.55 -0.61
C THR A 78 6.89 1.73 0.66
N ILE A 79 6.69 0.43 0.48
CA ILE A 79 6.69 -0.55 1.55
C ILE A 79 8.15 -0.95 1.81
N MET A 80 8.64 -0.67 3.01
CA MET A 80 10.03 -0.95 3.38
C MET A 80 10.14 -2.32 4.05
N PHE A 81 10.98 -3.17 3.48
CA PHE A 81 11.52 -4.37 4.12
C PHE A 81 12.95 -4.09 4.60
N GLU A 82 13.54 -5.01 5.36
CA GLU A 82 14.89 -4.84 5.93
C GLU A 82 15.96 -4.53 4.88
N ASN A 83 15.91 -5.21 3.72
CA ASN A 83 16.90 -5.08 2.65
C ASN A 83 16.28 -4.76 1.29
N LEU A 84 15.03 -4.28 1.27
CA LEU A 84 14.31 -4.03 0.03
C LEU A 84 13.29 -2.91 0.20
N ASN A 85 13.31 -1.95 -0.72
CA ASN A 85 12.27 -0.95 -0.86
C ASN A 85 11.32 -1.39 -1.97
N PHE A 86 10.13 -1.82 -1.59
CA PHE A 86 9.08 -2.17 -2.54
C PHE A 86 8.27 -0.92 -2.87
N GLU A 87 8.67 -0.27 -3.96
CA GLU A 87 8.12 0.99 -4.40
C GLU A 87 6.90 0.76 -5.30
N LEU A 88 5.75 1.33 -4.93
CA LEU A 88 4.50 1.12 -5.65
C LEU A 88 4.37 2.14 -6.79
N SER A 89 3.92 1.67 -7.95
CA SER A 89 3.47 2.56 -9.02
C SER A 89 2.14 3.24 -8.64
N LYS A 90 1.73 4.27 -9.40
CA LYS A 90 0.40 4.86 -9.24
C LYS A 90 -0.71 3.82 -9.41
N GLU A 91 -0.57 2.92 -10.38
CA GLU A 91 -1.54 1.86 -10.67
C GLU A 91 -1.61 0.79 -9.56
N ASN A 92 -0.53 0.61 -8.80
CA ASN A 92 -0.48 -0.27 -7.63
C ASN A 92 -0.95 0.42 -6.34
N THR A 93 -1.05 1.75 -6.33
CA THR A 93 -1.40 2.54 -5.14
C THR A 93 -2.83 3.06 -5.21
N TRP A 94 -3.35 3.32 -6.40
CA TRP A 94 -4.63 3.97 -6.63
C TRP A 94 -5.52 3.15 -7.56
N GLU A 95 -6.78 3.03 -7.20
CA GLU A 95 -7.83 2.41 -8.01
C GLU A 95 -8.76 3.50 -8.54
N GLN A 96 -9.03 3.50 -9.85
CA GLN A 96 -10.03 4.40 -10.42
C GLN A 96 -11.40 3.71 -10.39
N ILE A 97 -12.24 4.05 -9.43
CA ILE A 97 -13.55 3.40 -9.27
C ILE A 97 -14.66 4.06 -10.09
N GLU A 98 -14.51 5.35 -10.42
CA GLU A 98 -15.44 6.12 -11.27
C GLU A 98 -14.64 7.15 -12.10
N PRO A 99 -15.22 7.76 -13.16
CA PRO A 99 -14.60 8.88 -13.85
C PRO A 99 -14.22 9.99 -12.87
N ARG A 100 -12.92 10.34 -12.83
CA ARG A 100 -12.37 11.33 -11.89
C ARG A 100 -12.62 10.99 -10.40
N LYS A 101 -12.61 9.71 -10.04
CA LYS A 101 -12.59 9.27 -8.65
C LYS A 101 -11.53 8.18 -8.47
N TYR A 102 -10.40 8.59 -7.91
CA TYR A 102 -9.26 7.72 -7.63
C TYR A 102 -9.16 7.49 -6.13
N CYS A 103 -9.22 6.23 -5.72
CA CYS A 103 -9.22 5.84 -4.32
C CYS A 103 -7.94 5.10 -3.96
N LEU A 104 -7.44 5.33 -2.74
CA LEU A 104 -6.25 4.65 -2.23
C LEU A 104 -6.54 3.15 -2.13
N ALA A 105 -5.80 2.34 -2.87
CA ALA A 105 -5.93 0.88 -2.93
C ALA A 105 -5.27 0.19 -1.71
N ILE A 106 -5.38 0.83 -0.54
CA ILE A 106 -4.92 0.38 0.77
C ILE A 106 -6.03 0.76 1.74
N LEU A 107 -6.59 -0.22 2.45
CA LEU A 107 -7.72 -0.04 3.35
C LEU A 107 -7.28 -0.06 4.81
N ARG A 108 -8.07 0.60 5.65
CA ARG A 108 -7.90 0.52 7.10
C ARG A 108 -8.38 -0.82 7.64
N GLY A 109 -7.46 -1.54 8.29
CA GLY A 109 -7.69 -2.83 8.92
C GLY A 109 -7.85 -2.77 10.44
N ASN A 110 -7.67 -3.91 11.09
CA ASN A 110 -7.77 -4.04 12.54
C ASN A 110 -6.47 -4.54 13.21
N ARG A 111 -6.02 -5.76 12.91
CA ARG A 111 -5.04 -6.50 13.72
C ARG A 111 -3.84 -7.00 12.92
N ILE A 112 -3.98 -7.16 11.62
CA ILE A 112 -2.92 -7.69 10.75
C ILE A 112 -2.72 -6.80 9.54
N ASN A 113 -1.47 -6.69 9.10
CA ASN A 113 -1.15 -6.06 7.83
C ASN A 113 -1.19 -7.12 6.72
N ILE A 114 -1.75 -6.74 5.57
CA ILE A 114 -1.84 -7.59 4.38
C ILE A 114 -1.33 -6.76 3.21
N ILE A 115 -0.37 -7.32 2.47
CA ILE A 115 0.02 -6.85 1.14
C ILE A 115 -0.86 -7.59 0.14
N GLY A 116 -1.84 -6.88 -0.42
CA GLY A 116 -2.85 -7.45 -1.30
C GLY A 116 -2.40 -7.57 -2.76
N MET A 117 -3.29 -8.10 -3.59
CA MET A 117 -3.07 -8.35 -5.02
C MET A 117 -2.75 -7.08 -5.81
N SER A 118 -3.46 -5.96 -5.57
CA SER A 118 -3.23 -4.69 -6.30
C SER A 118 -1.82 -4.12 -6.11
N GLN A 119 -1.18 -4.41 -4.98
CA GLN A 119 0.22 -4.06 -4.77
C GLN A 119 1.17 -5.05 -5.47
N GLN A 120 0.76 -6.32 -5.63
CA GLN A 120 1.56 -7.37 -6.26
C GLN A 120 1.49 -7.39 -7.81
N LYS A 121 0.42 -6.86 -8.42
CA LYS A 121 0.27 -6.86 -9.88
C LYS A 121 1.42 -6.11 -10.56
N ASN A 122 1.84 -6.56 -11.75
CA ASN A 122 2.98 -6.04 -12.50
C ASN A 122 4.36 -6.25 -11.82
N PHE A 123 4.42 -7.08 -10.77
CA PHE A 123 5.67 -7.54 -10.17
C PHE A 123 5.80 -9.06 -10.28
N ASN A 124 7.03 -9.52 -10.53
CA ASN A 124 7.43 -10.86 -10.15
C ASN A 124 7.64 -10.90 -8.64
N VAL A 125 6.79 -11.64 -7.93
CA VAL A 125 6.93 -11.88 -6.49
C VAL A 125 7.55 -13.26 -6.30
N GLY A 126 8.82 -13.30 -5.90
CA GLY A 126 9.57 -14.52 -5.66
C GLY A 126 9.54 -14.94 -4.20
N TYR A 127 9.31 -16.24 -3.94
CA TYR A 127 9.36 -16.84 -2.61
C TYR A 127 10.48 -17.88 -2.55
N ASP A 128 11.62 -17.51 -1.96
CA ASP A 128 12.69 -18.45 -1.67
C ASP A 128 12.52 -19.00 -0.25
N LEU A 129 11.86 -20.16 -0.15
CA LEU A 129 11.58 -20.80 1.13
C LEU A 129 12.83 -21.37 1.81
N LYS A 130 13.88 -21.68 1.04
CA LYS A 130 15.14 -22.22 1.57
C LYS A 130 15.94 -21.12 2.27
N ASN A 131 16.08 -19.97 1.61
CA ASN A 131 16.80 -18.82 2.15
C ASN A 131 15.91 -17.88 2.98
N LYS A 132 14.60 -18.14 3.02
CA LYS A 132 13.58 -17.33 3.74
C LYS A 132 13.54 -15.89 3.25
N VAL A 133 13.60 -15.71 1.94
CA VAL A 133 13.61 -14.39 1.28
C VAL A 133 12.37 -14.25 0.41
N VAL A 134 11.78 -13.06 0.43
CA VAL A 134 10.82 -12.60 -0.57
C VAL A 134 11.51 -11.56 -1.45
N SER A 135 11.29 -11.64 -2.76
CA SER A 135 11.79 -10.67 -3.73
C SER A 135 10.65 -10.07 -4.55
N PHE A 136 10.82 -8.80 -4.91
CA PHE A 136 9.90 -8.07 -5.80
C PHE A 136 10.74 -7.52 -6.95
N LYS A 137 10.34 -7.84 -8.18
CA LYS A 137 11.00 -7.35 -9.38
C LYS A 137 9.96 -6.79 -10.34
N ASP A 138 10.10 -5.52 -10.70
CA ASP A 138 9.26 -4.88 -11.72
C ASP A 138 9.22 -5.74 -12.99
N MET A 139 8.02 -5.89 -13.54
CA MET A 139 7.81 -6.52 -14.83
C MET A 139 6.89 -5.64 -15.68
N ALA A 140 7.29 -5.37 -16.92
CA ALA A 140 6.31 -5.08 -17.95
C ALA A 140 5.59 -6.40 -18.24
N CYS A 141 4.37 -6.59 -17.71
CA CYS A 141 3.58 -7.79 -17.98
C CYS A 141 3.54 -8.03 -19.50
N PRO A 142 4.15 -9.11 -20.02
CA PRO A 142 3.96 -9.46 -21.41
C PRO A 142 2.48 -9.76 -21.61
N LEU A 143 1.92 -9.36 -22.77
CA LEU A 143 0.57 -9.75 -23.17
C LEU A 143 0.43 -11.26 -22.95
N MET A 144 -0.63 -11.68 -22.25
CA MET A 144 -0.97 -13.09 -22.18
C MET A 144 -1.21 -13.58 -23.60
N LYS A 145 -0.33 -14.46 -24.09
CA LYS A 145 -0.49 -15.14 -25.38
C LYS A 145 -1.39 -16.35 -25.23
#